data_AF-A0A0V1N1W5-F1
#
_entry.id   AF-A0A0V1N1W5-F1
#
_cell.length_a   1.000
_cell.length_b   1.000
_cell.length_c   1.000
_cell.angle_alpha   90.00
_cell.angle_beta   90.00
_cell.angle_gamma   90.00
#
_symmetry.space_group_name_H-M   'P 1'
#
loop_
_entity.id
_entity.type
_entity.pdbx_description
1 polymer ?
#
loop_
_entity_poly.entity_id
_entity_poly.type
_entity_poly.pdbx_seq_one_letter_code
_entity_poly.pdbx_strand_id
1 'polypeptide(L)'
;LLQTAIHKRNLKITVMALMNDTVGTQVATAHDMRQCELGVIVATGTNASYMEDVKKIPKLKGVDFPYEKMIIDTEWGGFGDGGEAEFIKTQYDRIVDERSVHPGVQCFDKMVAGMYMGELVRLVVEKLVKGNLIFRGVGSQLLFTPNTFPTKFISEILADEGGNMVQTRQILDELGIETYVYSDLLVLREVCMTVSRRSANLCAAAIACVLNRIGKKKAIVGIDGSTYRFHPFLHSWVKDKVRELLDPNIDFHLVQAGDGSGRGAALVAAIADKLNLEENVWHLSKQLIQAFPSSECRVCFLTNCKRKVSLWHQRTGDPNFEGFVVWDYHVFAMLHHDEQGELIFDLDTTLQFPCSAKEYVEKAIRPDCESHHNRRLFRVVDAKLYVEKFASDRSHMISPETYSHPPPWPIIVTHTCQNNLSKWLEVAVDRCPHTDSYGCVFDLEHLLFVLQD
;
A
#
# COMPACT_ATOMS: atom_id res chain seq x y z
N LEU A 1 -6.22 -1.91 19.91
CA LEU A 1 -5.53 -0.82 20.65
C LEU A 1 -5.79 0.54 20.00
N LEU A 2 -5.39 0.77 18.74
CA LEU A 2 -5.64 2.05 18.04
C LEU A 2 -7.14 2.35 17.82
N GLN A 3 -7.90 1.42 17.23
CA GLN A 3 -9.36 1.61 17.02
C GLN A 3 -10.10 1.91 18.32
N THR A 4 -9.73 1.22 19.41
CA THR A 4 -10.28 1.46 20.74
C THR A 4 -10.01 2.88 21.24
N ALA A 5 -8.81 3.42 21.00
CA ALA A 5 -8.45 4.79 21.38
C ALA A 5 -9.20 5.83 20.55
N ILE A 6 -9.40 5.56 19.25
CA ILE A 6 -10.21 6.39 18.33
C ILE A 6 -11.66 6.48 18.83
N HIS A 7 -12.27 5.33 19.14
CA HIS A 7 -13.63 5.27 19.69
C HIS A 7 -13.76 6.01 21.03
N LYS A 8 -12.79 5.85 21.94
CA LYS A 8 -12.78 6.57 23.23
C LYS A 8 -12.76 8.09 23.07
N ARG A 9 -12.30 8.60 21.93
CA ARG A 9 -12.28 10.03 21.60
C ARG A 9 -13.47 10.47 20.73
N ASN A 10 -14.45 9.58 20.50
CA ASN A 10 -15.61 9.83 19.63
C ASN A 10 -15.23 10.30 18.21
N LEU A 11 -14.10 9.82 17.69
CA LEU A 11 -13.65 10.13 16.34
C LEU A 11 -14.28 9.14 15.34
N LYS A 12 -14.80 9.66 14.23
CA LYS A 12 -15.41 8.87 13.15
C LYS A 12 -14.34 8.36 12.18
N ILE A 13 -13.43 7.52 12.66
CA ILE A 13 -12.33 6.95 11.87
C ILE A 13 -12.34 5.43 12.03
N THR A 14 -12.23 4.70 10.92
CA THR A 14 -12.09 3.24 10.91
C THR A 14 -10.70 2.88 10.37
N VAL A 15 -9.96 2.07 11.13
CA VAL A 15 -8.67 1.54 10.69
C VAL A 15 -8.93 0.39 9.73
N MET A 16 -8.79 0.66 8.43
CA MET A 16 -9.06 -0.31 7.34
C MET A 16 -7.89 -1.24 7.07
N ALA A 17 -6.66 -0.75 7.18
CA ALA A 17 -5.46 -1.51 6.87
C ALA A 17 -4.30 -1.12 7.79
N LEU A 18 -3.42 -2.08 8.01
CA LEU A 18 -2.09 -1.88 8.59
C LEU A 18 -1.09 -2.36 7.54
N MET A 19 -0.11 -1.51 7.20
CA MET A 19 0.85 -1.82 6.14
C MET A 19 2.26 -1.33 6.49
N ASN A 20 3.24 -1.94 5.83
CA ASN A 20 4.63 -1.49 5.80
C ASN A 20 4.80 -0.33 4.80
N ASP A 21 5.74 0.57 5.06
CA ASP A 21 6.01 1.74 4.22
C ASP A 21 6.56 1.37 2.82
N THR A 22 7.30 0.27 2.70
CA THR A 22 7.72 -0.29 1.41
C THR A 22 6.53 -0.72 0.57
N VAL A 23 5.52 -1.37 1.17
CA VAL A 23 4.27 -1.76 0.50
C VAL A 23 3.53 -0.50 0.02
N GLY A 24 3.46 0.52 0.87
CA GLY A 24 2.92 1.83 0.48
C GLY A 24 3.62 2.45 -0.72
N THR A 25 4.97 2.42 -0.70
CA THR A 25 5.83 2.90 -1.78
C THR A 25 5.57 2.15 -3.07
N GLN A 26 5.45 0.82 -3.02
CA GLN A 26 5.15 -0.01 -4.16
C GLN A 26 3.76 0.33 -4.74
N VAL A 27 2.73 0.38 -3.90
CA VAL A 27 1.33 0.64 -4.30
C VAL A 27 1.17 2.06 -4.86
N ALA A 28 1.75 3.07 -4.21
CA ALA A 28 1.72 4.44 -4.70
C ALA A 28 2.39 4.57 -6.07
N THR A 29 3.53 3.89 -6.26
CA THR A 29 4.22 3.86 -7.56
C THR A 29 3.42 3.08 -8.60
N ALA A 30 2.79 1.96 -8.21
CA ALA A 30 1.97 1.13 -9.10
C ALA A 30 0.74 1.88 -9.63
N HIS A 31 0.14 2.74 -8.80
CA HIS A 31 -0.98 3.58 -9.19
C HIS A 31 -0.62 4.51 -10.36
N ASP A 32 0.56 5.14 -10.32
CA ASP A 32 1.02 6.03 -11.38
C ASP A 32 1.63 5.26 -12.56
N MET A 33 2.24 4.12 -12.26
CA MET A 33 3.00 3.32 -13.21
C MET A 33 2.67 1.83 -13.05
N ARG A 34 1.71 1.34 -13.85
CA ARG A 34 1.09 0.00 -13.79
C ARG A 34 2.05 -1.22 -13.82
N GLN A 35 3.36 -1.02 -13.98
CA GLN A 35 4.40 -2.07 -14.02
C GLN A 35 5.36 -2.00 -12.83
N CYS A 36 4.95 -1.37 -11.71
CA CYS A 36 5.74 -1.37 -10.47
C CYS A 36 5.75 -2.77 -9.84
N GLU A 37 6.93 -3.39 -9.79
CA GLU A 37 7.12 -4.74 -9.25
C GLU A 37 7.81 -4.74 -7.89
N LEU A 38 8.47 -3.62 -7.53
CA LEU A 38 9.34 -3.50 -6.36
C LEU A 38 9.21 -2.11 -5.74
N GLY A 39 8.89 -2.05 -4.45
CA GLY A 39 8.99 -0.87 -3.60
C GLY A 39 10.23 -0.96 -2.73
N VAL A 40 11.01 0.12 -2.61
CA VAL A 40 12.26 0.15 -1.84
C VAL A 40 12.26 1.38 -0.93
N ILE A 41 12.69 1.22 0.31
CA ILE A 41 12.98 2.31 1.23
C ILE A 41 14.48 2.32 1.54
N VAL A 42 15.10 3.50 1.44
CA VAL A 42 16.46 3.80 1.92
C VAL A 42 16.40 5.11 2.70
N ALA A 43 16.18 4.99 4.01
CA ALA A 43 16.01 6.09 4.96
C ALA A 43 16.87 5.83 6.20
N THR A 44 16.30 6.01 7.40
CA THR A 44 16.90 5.58 8.67
C THR A 44 17.20 4.08 8.67
N GLY A 45 16.25 3.28 8.17
CA GLY A 45 16.42 1.86 7.82
C GLY A 45 16.37 1.64 6.30
N THR A 46 16.56 0.41 5.86
CA THR A 46 16.30 -0.02 4.49
C THR A 46 15.43 -1.27 4.45
N ASN A 47 14.45 -1.26 3.56
CA ASN A 47 13.60 -2.42 3.33
C ASN A 47 13.10 -2.43 1.88
N ALA A 48 12.51 -3.53 1.45
CA ALA A 48 11.82 -3.64 0.18
C ALA A 48 10.58 -4.53 0.26
N SER A 49 9.63 -4.25 -0.64
CA SER A 49 8.48 -5.09 -0.92
C SER A 49 8.40 -5.40 -2.40
N TYR A 50 7.90 -6.59 -2.76
CA TYR A 50 7.74 -6.95 -4.17
C TYR A 50 6.53 -7.83 -4.40
N MET A 51 6.04 -7.87 -5.64
CA MET A 51 4.93 -8.74 -6.03
C MET A 51 5.44 -10.15 -6.37
N GLU A 52 5.04 -11.15 -5.59
CA GLU A 52 5.45 -12.56 -5.75
C GLU A 52 4.29 -13.43 -6.24
N ASP A 53 4.58 -14.46 -7.02
CA ASP A 53 3.59 -15.50 -7.35
C ASP A 53 3.35 -16.40 -6.13
N VAL A 54 2.09 -16.55 -5.71
CA VAL A 54 1.71 -17.35 -4.52
C VAL A 54 2.17 -18.80 -4.62
N LYS A 55 2.23 -19.35 -5.84
CA LYS A 55 2.76 -20.69 -6.13
C LYS A 55 4.24 -20.84 -5.73
N LYS A 56 5.00 -19.74 -5.66
CA LYS A 56 6.41 -19.68 -5.24
C LYS A 56 6.58 -19.43 -3.74
N ILE A 57 5.50 -19.27 -2.96
CA ILE A 57 5.54 -19.02 -1.51
C ILE A 57 5.28 -20.33 -0.75
N PRO A 58 6.31 -21.03 -0.24
CA PRO A 58 6.13 -22.34 0.39
C PRO A 58 5.26 -22.28 1.65
N LYS A 59 5.27 -21.15 2.36
CA LYS A 59 4.48 -20.90 3.57
C LYS A 59 2.97 -20.89 3.32
N LEU A 60 2.53 -20.68 2.07
CA LEU A 60 1.12 -20.73 1.67
C LEU A 60 0.73 -22.06 1.03
N LYS A 61 1.64 -23.05 0.99
CA LYS A 61 1.31 -24.36 0.44
C LYS A 61 0.23 -25.04 1.30
N GLY A 62 -0.92 -25.30 0.70
CA GLY A 62 -2.08 -25.87 1.40
C GLY A 62 -2.90 -24.85 2.20
N VAL A 63 -2.53 -23.57 2.15
CA VAL A 63 -3.39 -22.47 2.59
C VAL A 63 -4.30 -22.09 1.43
N ASP A 64 -5.60 -22.03 1.68
CA ASP A 64 -6.57 -21.53 0.71
C ASP A 64 -6.45 -20.01 0.58
N PHE A 65 -5.45 -19.57 -0.20
CA PHE A 65 -5.21 -18.17 -0.50
C PHE A 65 -5.72 -17.88 -1.91
N PRO A 66 -6.75 -17.03 -2.07
CA PRO A 66 -7.53 -16.95 -3.31
C PRO A 66 -6.88 -16.11 -4.42
N TYR A 67 -5.63 -15.65 -4.25
CA TYR A 67 -4.93 -14.81 -5.23
C TYR A 67 -3.74 -15.53 -5.85
N GLU A 68 -3.45 -15.21 -7.12
CA GLU A 68 -2.26 -15.73 -7.79
C GLU A 68 -0.97 -15.06 -7.33
N LYS A 69 -1.07 -13.84 -6.79
CA LYS A 69 0.06 -13.01 -6.39
C LYS A 69 -0.16 -12.38 -5.02
N MET A 70 0.94 -12.11 -4.33
CA MET A 70 0.96 -11.47 -3.02
C MET A 70 2.15 -10.51 -2.95
N ILE A 71 1.93 -9.31 -2.41
CA ILE A 71 3.05 -8.43 -2.04
C ILE A 71 3.77 -9.05 -0.84
N ILE A 72 5.06 -9.33 -1.00
CA ILE A 72 5.95 -9.76 0.05
C ILE A 72 6.71 -8.54 0.55
N ASP A 73 6.50 -8.19 1.81
CA ASP A 73 7.45 -7.40 2.58
C ASP A 73 8.63 -8.31 2.93
N THR A 74 9.82 -7.93 2.47
CA THR A 74 11.01 -8.78 2.58
C THR A 74 11.66 -8.71 3.95
N GLU A 75 11.51 -7.58 4.65
CA GLU A 75 12.30 -7.24 5.84
C GLU A 75 13.79 -7.54 5.64
N TRP A 76 14.33 -7.18 4.47
CA TRP A 76 15.67 -7.61 4.03
C TRP A 76 16.83 -7.08 4.89
N GLY A 77 16.55 -6.18 5.83
CA GLY A 77 17.54 -5.58 6.71
C GLY A 77 18.22 -6.63 7.60
N GLY A 78 17.53 -7.74 7.89
CA GLY A 78 18.07 -8.89 8.63
C GLY A 78 18.99 -9.82 7.82
N PHE A 79 19.24 -9.55 6.53
CA PHE A 79 20.20 -10.35 5.78
C PHE A 79 21.60 -10.29 6.43
N GLY A 80 22.19 -11.45 6.70
CA GLY A 80 23.49 -11.56 7.36
C GLY A 80 23.44 -11.73 8.88
N ASP A 81 22.26 -11.75 9.50
CA ASP A 81 22.08 -12.04 10.92
C ASP A 81 22.52 -13.49 11.26
N GLY A 82 22.42 -14.41 10.30
CA GLY A 82 22.92 -15.78 10.39
C GLY A 82 24.41 -15.92 10.03
N GLY A 83 25.11 -14.82 9.75
CA GLY A 83 26.52 -14.81 9.33
C GLY A 83 26.74 -14.91 7.81
N GLU A 84 25.68 -14.94 7.00
CA GLU A 84 25.75 -15.06 5.54
C GLU A 84 26.51 -13.91 4.88
N ALA A 85 26.53 -12.74 5.53
CA ALA A 85 27.20 -11.53 5.06
C ALA A 85 28.55 -11.27 5.75
N GLU A 86 29.10 -12.22 6.53
CA GLU A 86 30.32 -11.97 7.31
C GLU A 86 31.52 -11.60 6.42
N PHE A 87 31.58 -12.17 5.21
CA PHE A 87 32.66 -11.93 4.25
C PHE A 87 32.71 -10.50 3.69
N ILE A 88 31.61 -9.72 3.81
CA ILE A 88 31.57 -8.31 3.39
C ILE A 88 31.69 -7.32 4.55
N LYS A 89 31.62 -7.79 5.81
CA LYS A 89 31.72 -6.92 6.99
C LYS A 89 33.16 -6.49 7.25
N THR A 90 33.37 -5.19 7.34
CA THR A 90 34.64 -4.59 7.79
C THR A 90 34.74 -4.59 9.31
N GLN A 91 35.91 -4.24 9.84
CA GLN A 91 36.07 -3.99 11.28
C GLN A 91 35.15 -2.87 11.80
N TYR A 92 34.80 -1.89 10.95
CA TYR A 92 33.94 -0.78 11.36
C TYR A 92 32.47 -1.21 11.45
N ASP A 93 32.02 -2.06 10.53
CA ASP A 93 30.68 -2.65 10.59
C ASP A 93 30.50 -3.47 11.87
N ARG A 94 31.52 -4.24 12.28
CA ARG A 94 31.51 -4.99 13.55
C ARG A 94 31.40 -4.07 14.76
N ILE A 95 32.17 -2.98 14.79
CA ILE A 95 32.08 -1.99 15.88
C ILE A 95 30.69 -1.35 15.95
N VAL A 96 30.11 -0.98 14.80
CA VAL A 96 28.75 -0.41 14.73
C VAL A 96 27.72 -1.41 15.23
N ASP A 97 27.83 -2.67 14.83
CA ASP A 97 26.93 -3.74 15.24
C ASP A 97 27.01 -4.01 16.75
N GLU A 98 28.21 -4.22 17.28
CA GLU A 98 28.46 -4.47 18.71
C GLU A 98 27.95 -3.36 19.63
N ARG A 99 27.97 -2.11 19.16
CA ARG A 99 27.52 -0.92 19.91
C ARG A 99 26.07 -0.56 19.66
N SER A 100 25.39 -1.25 18.75
CA SER A 100 23.98 -0.98 18.44
C SER A 100 23.05 -1.44 19.56
N VAL A 101 21.78 -1.00 19.51
CA VAL A 101 20.75 -1.42 20.48
C VAL A 101 20.53 -2.94 20.44
N HIS A 102 20.71 -3.56 19.28
CA HIS A 102 20.51 -4.99 19.07
C HIS A 102 21.69 -5.58 18.28
N PRO A 103 22.80 -5.94 18.94
CA PRO A 103 23.94 -6.57 18.29
C PRO A 103 23.55 -7.88 17.59
N GLY A 104 24.07 -8.11 16.38
CA GLY A 104 23.81 -9.30 15.57
C GLY A 104 22.47 -9.33 14.84
N VAL A 105 21.66 -8.28 14.94
CA VAL A 105 20.33 -8.18 14.30
C VAL A 105 20.31 -7.01 13.30
N GLN A 106 19.58 -7.12 12.19
CA GLN A 106 19.53 -6.09 11.14
C GLN A 106 20.92 -5.79 10.53
N CYS A 107 21.72 -6.83 10.28
CA CYS A 107 23.10 -6.71 9.80
C CYS A 107 23.22 -5.97 8.46
N PHE A 108 22.35 -6.27 7.50
CA PHE A 108 22.35 -5.60 6.19
C PHE A 108 21.94 -4.13 6.32
N ASP A 109 20.94 -3.88 7.17
CA ASP A 109 20.45 -2.55 7.52
C ASP A 109 21.59 -1.66 8.04
N LYS A 110 22.42 -2.20 8.93
CA LYS A 110 23.62 -1.52 9.47
C LYS A 110 24.68 -1.18 8.44
N MET A 111 24.71 -1.88 7.31
CA MET A 111 25.66 -1.61 6.25
C MET A 111 25.15 -0.61 5.20
N VAL A 112 23.83 -0.47 5.07
CA VAL A 112 23.20 0.31 3.99
C VAL A 112 22.53 1.57 4.50
N ALA A 113 21.80 1.48 5.61
CA ALA A 113 20.84 2.49 6.01
C ALA A 113 21.48 3.76 6.59
N GLY A 114 20.77 4.87 6.47
CA GLY A 114 21.22 6.19 6.88
C GLY A 114 21.41 6.34 8.38
N MET A 115 20.85 5.48 9.23
CA MET A 115 21.14 5.51 10.67
C MET A 115 22.63 5.25 10.97
N TYR A 116 23.32 4.48 10.12
CA TYR A 116 24.64 3.93 10.43
C TYR A 116 25.77 4.49 9.56
N MET A 117 25.47 5.00 8.37
CA MET A 117 26.51 5.54 7.46
C MET A 117 27.35 6.63 8.12
N GLY A 118 26.72 7.53 8.88
CA GLY A 118 27.40 8.59 9.62
C GLY A 118 28.41 8.07 10.65
N GLU A 119 28.01 7.07 11.43
CA GLU A 119 28.91 6.44 12.43
C GLU A 119 30.07 5.69 11.75
N LEU A 120 29.83 5.04 10.61
CA LEU A 120 30.90 4.42 9.83
C LEU A 120 31.93 5.44 9.35
N VAL A 121 31.47 6.60 8.84
CA VAL A 121 32.36 7.71 8.48
C VAL A 121 33.13 8.20 9.70
N ARG A 122 32.45 8.44 10.83
CA ARG A 122 33.06 8.90 12.08
C ARG A 122 34.18 7.97 12.56
N LEU A 123 33.95 6.66 12.55
CA LEU A 123 34.94 5.65 12.97
C LEU A 123 36.18 5.63 12.07
N VAL A 124 36.00 5.80 10.75
CA VAL A 124 37.12 5.90 9.81
C VAL A 124 37.92 7.19 10.06
N VAL A 125 37.23 8.32 10.20
CA VAL A 125 37.85 9.63 10.48
C VAL A 125 38.59 9.60 11.83
N GLU A 126 37.99 9.04 12.87
CA GLU A 126 38.63 8.84 14.18
C GLU A 126 39.94 8.06 14.06
N LYS A 127 39.95 6.96 13.27
CA LYS A 127 41.16 6.17 13.05
C LYS A 127 42.24 6.96 12.31
N LEU A 128 41.86 7.74 11.29
CA LEU A 128 42.80 8.57 10.53
C LEU A 128 43.42 9.68 11.40
N VAL A 129 42.62 10.31 12.26
CA VAL A 129 43.10 11.30 13.24
C VAL A 129 44.05 10.65 14.24
N LYS A 130 43.67 9.53 14.86
CA LYS A 130 44.53 8.81 15.82
C LYS A 130 45.84 8.32 15.18
N GLY A 131 45.85 8.08 13.88
CA GLY A 131 47.04 7.76 13.09
C GLY A 131 47.88 8.96 12.63
N ASN A 132 47.50 10.19 13.01
CA ASN A 132 48.13 11.44 12.58
C ASN A 132 48.16 11.63 11.04
N LEU A 133 47.12 11.15 10.35
CA LEU A 133 47.02 11.21 8.88
C LEU A 133 46.20 12.41 8.37
N ILE A 134 45.28 12.90 9.20
CA ILE A 134 44.47 14.11 8.93
C ILE A 134 44.41 14.96 10.20
N PHE A 135 44.11 16.26 10.03
CA PHE A 135 43.91 17.22 11.13
C PHE A 135 45.11 17.32 12.09
N ARG A 136 46.32 16.97 11.60
CA ARG A 136 47.56 16.88 12.41
C ARG A 136 47.40 16.02 13.67
N GLY A 137 46.51 15.03 13.61
CA GLY A 137 46.20 14.16 14.74
C GLY A 137 45.37 14.79 15.86
N VAL A 138 44.87 16.02 15.66
CA VAL A 138 44.04 16.74 16.62
C VAL A 138 42.58 16.58 16.23
N GLY A 139 41.85 15.73 16.96
CA GLY A 139 40.39 15.61 16.86
C GLY A 139 39.66 16.48 17.88
N SER A 140 38.38 16.20 18.07
CA SER A 140 37.52 16.88 19.05
C SER A 140 36.76 15.87 19.90
N GLN A 141 36.22 16.33 21.03
CA GLN A 141 35.34 15.52 21.87
C GLN A 141 34.11 15.03 21.10
N LEU A 142 33.54 15.88 20.23
CA LEU A 142 32.39 15.53 19.39
C LEU A 142 32.78 14.41 18.41
N LEU A 143 33.90 14.53 17.70
CA LEU A 143 34.37 13.50 16.76
C LEU A 143 34.56 12.14 17.43
N PHE A 144 35.02 12.11 18.68
CA PHE A 144 35.26 10.86 19.43
C PHE A 144 34.04 10.33 20.18
N THR A 145 32.92 11.04 20.13
CA THR A 145 31.66 10.60 20.73
C THR A 145 30.83 9.85 19.68
N PRO A 146 30.30 8.64 19.97
CA PRO A 146 29.47 7.89 19.01
C PRO A 146 28.23 8.67 18.54
N ASN A 147 27.84 8.48 17.28
CA ASN A 147 26.62 9.02 16.66
C ASN A 147 26.56 10.56 16.55
N THR A 148 27.68 11.27 16.69
CA THR A 148 27.76 12.74 16.50
C THR A 148 27.96 13.18 15.05
N PHE A 149 28.16 12.23 14.14
CA PHE A 149 28.29 12.48 12.71
C PHE A 149 27.02 12.00 12.01
N PRO A 150 25.97 12.82 11.85
CA PRO A 150 24.74 12.42 11.18
C PRO A 150 24.96 12.23 9.67
N THR A 151 24.14 11.39 9.05
CA THR A 151 24.12 11.18 7.59
C THR A 151 23.84 12.45 6.79
N LYS A 152 23.24 13.47 7.41
CA LYS A 152 23.11 14.80 6.84
C LYS A 152 24.47 15.40 6.44
N PHE A 153 25.49 15.27 7.31
CA PHE A 153 26.84 15.78 7.02
C PHE A 153 27.43 15.14 5.77
N ILE A 154 27.22 13.83 5.57
CA ILE A 154 27.65 13.13 4.35
C ILE A 154 27.03 13.79 3.12
N SER A 155 25.73 14.08 3.16
CA SER A 155 25.01 14.68 2.03
C SER A 155 25.53 16.08 1.71
N GLU A 156 25.74 16.91 2.74
CA GLU A 156 26.25 18.28 2.61
C GLU A 156 27.71 18.33 2.13
N ILE A 157 28.58 17.48 2.69
CA ILE A 157 29.99 17.36 2.27
C ILE A 157 30.08 16.96 0.80
N LEU A 158 29.23 16.04 0.35
CA LEU A 158 29.24 15.54 -1.02
C LEU A 158 28.57 16.51 -2.02
N ALA A 159 27.60 17.29 -1.57
CA ALA A 159 26.95 18.35 -2.35
C ALA A 159 27.78 19.63 -2.49
N ASP A 160 28.87 19.76 -1.71
CA ASP A 160 29.77 20.90 -1.76
C ASP A 160 30.44 21.00 -3.15
N GLU A 161 30.02 22.00 -3.94
CA GLU A 161 30.55 22.30 -5.27
C GLU A 161 31.51 23.51 -5.23
N GLY A 162 32.46 23.59 -6.17
CA GLY A 162 33.24 24.82 -6.37
C GLY A 162 34.57 24.93 -5.59
N GLY A 163 35.18 23.82 -5.18
CA GLY A 163 36.57 23.76 -4.71
C GLY A 163 36.85 24.38 -3.33
N ASN A 164 36.06 25.35 -2.87
CA ASN A 164 36.25 26.03 -1.59
C ASN A 164 35.75 25.24 -0.37
N MET A 165 34.88 24.25 -0.60
CA MET A 165 34.38 23.30 0.42
C MET A 165 33.73 23.99 1.63
N VAL A 166 32.79 24.91 1.37
CA VAL A 166 32.20 25.78 2.42
C VAL A 166 31.38 24.98 3.42
N GLN A 167 30.54 24.08 2.96
CA GLN A 167 29.70 23.24 3.83
C GLN A 167 30.57 22.31 4.68
N THR A 168 31.61 21.74 4.05
CA THR A 168 32.57 20.87 4.74
C THR A 168 33.27 21.61 5.89
N ARG A 169 33.68 22.88 5.68
CA ARG A 169 34.29 23.70 6.73
C ARG A 169 33.32 24.01 7.87
N GLN A 170 32.08 24.36 7.56
CA GLN A 170 31.04 24.60 8.56
C GLN A 170 30.78 23.35 9.43
N ILE A 171 30.79 22.16 8.82
CA ILE A 171 30.66 20.89 9.54
C ILE A 171 31.88 20.62 10.44
N LEU A 172 33.10 20.94 9.98
CA LEU A 172 34.28 20.85 10.83
C LEU A 172 34.21 21.82 12.03
N ASP A 173 33.70 23.03 11.83
CA ASP A 173 33.46 23.99 12.91
C ASP A 173 32.42 23.45 13.90
N GLU A 174 31.32 22.87 13.41
CA GLU A 174 30.28 22.23 14.25
C GLU A 174 30.83 21.02 15.03
N LEU A 175 31.75 20.26 14.42
CA LEU A 175 32.48 19.19 15.09
C LEU A 175 33.59 19.70 16.01
N GLY A 176 33.89 21.00 16.06
CA GLY A 176 34.96 21.57 16.87
C GLY A 176 36.37 21.18 16.40
N ILE A 177 36.57 21.03 15.08
CA ILE A 177 37.86 20.71 14.45
C ILE A 177 38.43 21.99 13.84
N GLU A 178 39.36 22.63 14.56
CA GLU A 178 39.92 23.94 14.17
C GLU A 178 41.20 23.83 13.33
N THR A 179 41.90 22.70 13.40
CA THR A 179 43.21 22.52 12.74
C THR A 179 43.11 21.55 11.58
N TYR A 180 43.06 22.08 10.36
CA TYR A 180 43.03 21.28 9.14
C TYR A 180 43.67 22.01 7.96
N VAL A 181 44.12 21.23 6.97
CA VAL A 181 44.58 21.74 5.67
C VAL A 181 43.63 21.30 4.56
N TYR A 182 43.77 21.88 3.37
CA TYR A 182 42.87 21.56 2.24
C TYR A 182 42.84 20.06 1.89
N SER A 183 43.98 19.36 1.98
CA SER A 183 44.05 17.92 1.73
C SER A 183 43.22 17.10 2.72
N ASP A 184 43.05 17.57 3.96
CA ASP A 184 42.22 16.87 4.96
C ASP A 184 40.74 16.88 4.55
N LEU A 185 40.28 17.98 3.92
CA LEU A 185 38.91 18.11 3.42
C LEU A 185 38.66 17.12 2.27
N LEU A 186 39.64 16.94 1.39
CA LEU A 186 39.59 15.96 0.31
C LEU A 186 39.52 14.53 0.86
N VAL A 187 40.31 14.21 1.88
CA VAL A 187 40.29 12.91 2.54
C VAL A 187 38.94 12.65 3.22
N LEU A 188 38.39 13.63 3.94
CA LEU A 188 37.06 13.52 4.55
C LEU A 188 35.98 13.25 3.49
N ARG A 189 36.02 14.01 2.39
CA ARG A 189 35.10 13.81 1.26
C ARG A 189 35.24 12.41 0.66
N GLU A 190 36.47 11.88 0.54
CA GLU A 190 36.73 10.54 0.02
C GLU A 190 36.20 9.44 0.95
N VAL A 191 36.29 9.63 2.27
CA VAL A 191 35.69 8.71 3.25
C VAL A 191 34.17 8.70 3.10
N CYS A 192 33.53 9.87 3.02
CA CYS A 192 32.09 9.98 2.76
C CYS A 192 31.71 9.29 1.44
N MET A 193 32.45 9.56 0.36
CA MET A 193 32.26 8.95 -0.96
C MET A 193 32.34 7.41 -0.88
N THR A 194 33.34 6.88 -0.19
CA THR A 194 33.60 5.44 -0.07
C THR A 194 32.46 4.74 0.68
N VAL A 195 32.06 5.26 1.85
CA VAL A 195 30.98 4.67 2.65
C VAL A 195 29.65 4.72 1.89
N SER A 196 29.32 5.87 1.29
CA SER A 196 28.09 6.03 0.52
C SER A 196 28.05 5.15 -0.73
N ARG A 197 29.18 5.04 -1.46
CA ARG A 197 29.27 4.18 -2.64
C ARG A 197 29.06 2.71 -2.27
N ARG A 198 29.62 2.27 -1.15
CA ARG A 198 29.38 0.92 -0.63
C ARG A 198 27.90 0.70 -0.32
N SER A 199 27.27 1.62 0.41
CA SER A 199 25.82 1.55 0.71
C SER A 199 24.98 1.44 -0.58
N ALA A 200 25.24 2.30 -1.56
CA ALA A 200 24.57 2.27 -2.86
C ALA A 200 24.74 0.93 -3.58
N ASN A 201 25.97 0.38 -3.59
CA ASN A 201 26.25 -0.88 -4.26
C ASN A 201 25.59 -2.08 -3.58
N LEU A 202 25.56 -2.11 -2.24
CA LEU A 202 24.89 -3.16 -1.48
C LEU A 202 23.37 -3.10 -1.67
N CYS A 203 22.78 -1.90 -1.61
CA CYS A 203 21.37 -1.69 -1.94
C CYS A 203 21.05 -2.15 -3.37
N ALA A 204 21.87 -1.78 -4.35
CA ALA A 204 21.73 -2.20 -5.73
C ALA A 204 21.81 -3.72 -5.90
N ALA A 205 22.69 -4.41 -5.17
CA ALA A 205 22.77 -5.87 -5.21
C ALA A 205 21.49 -6.53 -4.68
N ALA A 206 20.91 -6.00 -3.61
CA ALA A 206 19.63 -6.49 -3.09
C ALA A 206 18.47 -6.24 -4.08
N ILE A 207 18.40 -5.05 -4.69
CA ILE A 207 17.42 -4.73 -5.74
C ILE A 207 17.58 -5.70 -6.93
N ALA A 208 18.79 -5.88 -7.43
CA ALA A 208 19.07 -6.78 -8.55
C ALA A 208 18.70 -8.23 -8.24
N CYS A 209 18.96 -8.69 -7.01
CA CYS A 209 18.54 -10.01 -6.54
C CYS A 209 17.01 -10.19 -6.64
N VAL A 210 16.25 -9.22 -6.13
CA VAL A 210 14.77 -9.28 -6.18
C VAL A 210 14.26 -9.18 -7.62
N LEU A 211 14.83 -8.32 -8.46
CA LEU A 211 14.44 -8.22 -9.88
C LEU A 211 14.73 -9.51 -10.66
N ASN A 212 15.89 -10.14 -10.44
CA ASN A 212 16.21 -11.45 -11.02
C ASN A 212 15.23 -12.53 -10.55
N ARG A 213 14.79 -12.47 -9.30
CA ARG A 213 13.76 -13.38 -8.76
C ARG A 213 12.39 -13.16 -9.42
N ILE A 214 12.00 -11.91 -9.63
CA ILE A 214 10.75 -11.56 -10.33
C ILE A 214 10.80 -12.07 -11.77
N GLY A 215 11.93 -11.90 -12.46
CA GLY A 215 12.18 -12.47 -13.79
C GLY A 215 11.31 -11.89 -14.91
N LYS A 216 10.72 -10.72 -14.72
CA LYS A 216 9.94 -10.02 -15.76
C LYS A 216 10.87 -9.25 -16.69
N LYS A 217 10.56 -9.22 -17.99
CA LYS A 217 11.33 -8.47 -19.00
C LYS A 217 11.38 -6.97 -18.77
N LYS A 218 10.36 -6.42 -18.11
CA LYS A 218 10.25 -5.00 -17.77
C LYS A 218 9.76 -4.89 -16.33
N ALA A 219 10.43 -4.06 -15.53
CA ALA A 219 10.06 -3.80 -14.16
C ALA A 219 10.27 -2.33 -13.78
N ILE A 220 9.31 -1.76 -13.06
CA ILE A 220 9.46 -0.45 -12.43
C ILE A 220 9.78 -0.65 -10.95
N VAL A 221 10.76 0.10 -10.47
CA VAL A 221 11.20 0.09 -9.07
C VAL A 221 10.88 1.45 -8.48
N GLY A 222 9.91 1.50 -7.59
CA GLY A 222 9.61 2.68 -6.78
C GLY A 222 10.54 2.72 -5.58
N ILE A 223 11.37 3.76 -5.46
CA ILE A 223 12.28 3.93 -4.33
C ILE A 223 12.00 5.24 -3.60
N ASP A 224 11.99 5.19 -2.28
CA ASP A 224 11.80 6.33 -1.40
C ASP A 224 12.77 6.29 -0.20
N GLY A 225 12.74 7.31 0.64
CA GLY A 225 13.49 7.44 1.87
C GLY A 225 14.41 8.65 1.90
N SER A 226 14.57 9.24 3.08
CA SER A 226 15.32 10.49 3.28
C SER A 226 16.77 10.39 2.80
N THR A 227 17.45 9.29 3.15
CA THR A 227 18.84 9.04 2.73
C THR A 227 18.96 9.03 1.21
N TYR A 228 18.03 8.36 0.52
CA TYR A 228 18.02 8.35 -0.95
C TYR A 228 17.67 9.72 -1.55
N ARG A 229 16.69 10.42 -0.99
CA ARG A 229 16.21 11.72 -1.51
C ARG A 229 17.26 12.82 -1.41
N PHE A 230 17.98 12.90 -0.29
CA PHE A 230 18.89 14.01 -0.02
C PHE A 230 20.34 13.73 -0.42
N HIS A 231 20.73 12.46 -0.57
CA HIS A 231 22.10 12.14 -0.95
C HIS A 231 22.33 12.39 -2.45
N PRO A 232 23.30 13.25 -2.83
CA PRO A 232 23.40 13.81 -4.19
C PRO A 232 23.66 12.76 -5.28
N PHE A 233 24.22 11.60 -4.93
CA PHE A 233 24.65 10.60 -5.90
C PHE A 233 23.94 9.23 -5.77
N LEU A 234 23.05 9.05 -4.79
CA LEU A 234 22.54 7.70 -4.49
C LEU A 234 21.67 7.17 -5.64
N HIS A 235 20.85 8.03 -6.24
CA HIS A 235 20.03 7.67 -7.40
C HIS A 235 20.86 7.10 -8.56
N SER A 236 21.87 7.83 -9.01
CA SER A 236 22.69 7.41 -10.16
C SER A 236 23.50 6.17 -9.84
N TRP A 237 24.12 6.09 -8.66
CA TRP A 237 24.95 4.94 -8.30
C TRP A 237 24.16 3.66 -8.12
N VAL A 238 22.99 3.73 -7.47
CA VAL A 238 22.11 2.56 -7.35
C VAL A 238 21.66 2.13 -8.74
N LYS A 239 21.17 3.06 -9.56
CA LYS A 239 20.72 2.76 -10.92
C LYS A 239 21.80 2.11 -11.77
N ASP A 240 23.01 2.67 -11.79
CA ASP A 240 24.11 2.15 -12.59
C ASP A 240 24.59 0.79 -12.08
N LYS A 241 24.67 0.60 -10.77
CA LYS A 241 25.09 -0.68 -10.19
C LYS A 241 24.02 -1.77 -10.37
N VAL A 242 22.72 -1.44 -10.28
CA VAL A 242 21.66 -2.42 -10.59
C VAL A 242 21.79 -2.87 -12.04
N ARG A 243 22.02 -1.97 -12.99
CA ARG A 243 22.24 -2.33 -14.42
C ARG A 243 23.42 -3.27 -14.63
N GLU A 244 24.48 -3.11 -13.85
CA GLU A 244 25.67 -3.98 -13.92
C GLU A 244 25.40 -5.40 -13.39
N LEU A 245 24.54 -5.53 -12.37
CA LEU A 245 24.30 -6.80 -11.67
C LEU A 245 23.07 -7.57 -12.19
N LEU A 246 22.17 -6.89 -12.89
CA LEU A 246 20.90 -7.46 -13.37
C LEU A 246 21.10 -8.34 -14.60
N ASP A 247 20.26 -9.37 -14.77
CA ASP A 247 20.19 -10.12 -16.02
C ASP A 247 19.99 -9.15 -17.20
N PRO A 248 20.86 -9.17 -18.24
CA PRO A 248 20.76 -8.27 -19.39
C PRO A 248 19.43 -8.33 -20.15
N ASN A 249 18.63 -9.38 -19.96
CA ASN A 249 17.31 -9.53 -20.58
C ASN A 249 16.19 -8.81 -19.81
N ILE A 250 16.48 -8.26 -18.63
CA ILE A 250 15.53 -7.51 -17.80
C ILE A 250 15.83 -6.02 -17.97
N ASP A 251 14.86 -5.31 -18.53
CA ASP A 251 14.85 -3.85 -18.56
C ASP A 251 14.18 -3.32 -17.28
N PHE A 252 14.73 -2.27 -16.68
CA PHE A 252 14.15 -1.67 -15.47
C PHE A 252 14.24 -0.16 -15.46
N HIS A 253 13.27 0.45 -14.77
CA HIS A 253 13.22 1.88 -14.52
C HIS A 253 13.13 2.14 -13.01
N LEU A 254 14.17 2.78 -12.46
CA LEU A 254 14.19 3.27 -11.09
C LEU A 254 13.52 4.64 -11.03
N VAL A 255 12.47 4.76 -10.24
CA VAL A 255 11.68 5.99 -10.09
C VAL A 255 11.57 6.37 -8.62
N GLN A 256 11.69 7.66 -8.33
CA GLN A 256 11.46 8.16 -6.98
C GLN A 256 9.96 8.17 -6.69
N ALA A 257 9.53 7.47 -5.66
CA ALA A 257 8.12 7.43 -5.29
C ALA A 257 7.69 8.75 -4.61
N GLY A 258 6.48 9.21 -4.95
CA GLY A 258 5.82 10.34 -4.29
C GLY A 258 5.04 9.87 -3.06
N ASP A 259 5.60 10.10 -1.87
CA ASP A 259 5.01 9.82 -0.54
C ASP A 259 4.33 8.44 -0.42
N GLY A 260 5.15 7.39 -0.31
CA GLY A 260 4.66 6.02 -0.14
C GLY A 260 3.86 5.78 1.15
N SER A 261 4.20 6.48 2.24
CA SER A 261 3.57 6.26 3.54
C SER A 261 2.17 6.86 3.64
N GLY A 262 1.95 8.08 3.13
CA GLY A 262 0.64 8.73 3.15
C GLY A 262 -0.26 8.25 2.01
N ARG A 263 0.20 8.46 0.77
CA ARG A 263 -0.57 8.14 -0.43
C ARG A 263 -0.79 6.64 -0.60
N GLY A 264 0.24 5.84 -0.34
CA GLY A 264 0.14 4.38 -0.39
C GLY A 264 -0.86 3.83 0.63
N ALA A 265 -0.87 4.37 1.86
CA ALA A 265 -1.83 3.95 2.89
C ALA A 265 -3.28 4.29 2.50
N ALA A 266 -3.51 5.48 1.93
CA ALA A 266 -4.82 5.86 1.43
C ALA A 266 -5.29 4.95 0.27
N LEU A 267 -4.40 4.61 -0.66
CA LEU A 267 -4.69 3.70 -1.76
C LEU A 267 -5.00 2.29 -1.25
N VAL A 268 -4.21 1.76 -0.30
CA VAL A 268 -4.46 0.44 0.30
C VAL A 268 -5.77 0.44 1.07
N ALA A 269 -6.10 1.51 1.81
CA ALA A 269 -7.37 1.64 2.50
C ALA A 269 -8.56 1.72 1.52
N ALA A 270 -8.44 2.47 0.42
CA ALA A 270 -9.46 2.56 -0.61
C ALA A 270 -9.66 1.23 -1.36
N ILE A 271 -8.57 0.52 -1.63
CA ILE A 271 -8.61 -0.84 -2.16
C ILE A 271 -9.35 -1.75 -1.17
N ALA A 272 -8.98 -1.73 0.11
CA ALA A 272 -9.63 -2.53 1.15
C ALA A 272 -11.13 -2.23 1.31
N ASP A 273 -11.55 -0.98 1.12
CA ASP A 273 -12.96 -0.55 1.21
C ASP A 273 -13.80 -1.04 0.01
N LYS A 274 -13.29 -0.87 -1.21
CA LYS A 274 -13.98 -1.22 -2.47
C LYS A 274 -14.30 -2.71 -2.61
N LEU A 275 -13.62 -3.59 -1.88
CA LEU A 275 -13.66 -5.05 -2.06
C LEU A 275 -14.78 -5.77 -1.32
N ASN A 276 -15.66 -5.04 -0.64
CA ASN A 276 -16.54 -5.68 0.33
C ASN A 276 -18.04 -5.48 0.06
N LEU A 277 -18.49 -4.88 -1.05
CA LEU A 277 -19.90 -4.47 -1.19
C LEU A 277 -20.91 -5.64 -1.15
N GLU A 278 -20.81 -6.65 -2.02
CA GLU A 278 -21.77 -7.76 -2.03
C GLU A 278 -21.66 -8.70 -0.83
N GLU A 279 -20.44 -8.98 -0.38
CA GLU A 279 -20.21 -9.86 0.78
C GLU A 279 -20.57 -9.18 2.11
N ASN A 280 -20.34 -7.87 2.23
CA ASN A 280 -20.82 -7.11 3.39
C ASN A 280 -22.35 -7.13 3.46
N VAL A 281 -23.03 -6.93 2.33
CA VAL A 281 -24.50 -6.99 2.29
C VAL A 281 -24.99 -8.41 2.61
N TRP A 282 -24.24 -9.45 2.24
CA TRP A 282 -24.55 -10.83 2.63
C TRP A 282 -24.46 -11.05 4.14
N HIS A 283 -23.40 -10.54 4.77
CA HIS A 283 -23.24 -10.61 6.23
C HIS A 283 -24.31 -9.76 6.96
N LEU A 284 -24.60 -8.57 6.45
CA LEU A 284 -25.67 -7.73 6.97
C LEU A 284 -27.02 -8.42 6.85
N SER A 285 -27.32 -9.06 5.71
CA SER A 285 -28.56 -9.80 5.48
C SER A 285 -28.76 -10.89 6.53
N LYS A 286 -27.71 -11.63 6.90
CA LYS A 286 -27.78 -12.61 8.00
C LYS A 286 -28.18 -11.96 9.33
N GLN A 287 -27.60 -10.80 9.64
CA GLN A 287 -27.91 -10.08 10.89
C GLN A 287 -29.34 -9.54 10.88
N LEU A 288 -29.81 -8.99 9.76
CA LEU A 288 -31.18 -8.48 9.62
C LEU A 288 -32.22 -9.61 9.75
N ILE A 289 -32.00 -10.75 9.09
CA ILE A 289 -32.88 -11.93 9.20
C ILE A 289 -32.95 -12.42 10.65
N GLN A 290 -31.83 -12.40 11.37
CA GLN A 290 -31.77 -12.84 12.77
C GLN A 290 -32.44 -11.83 13.72
N ALA A 291 -32.25 -10.53 13.49
CA ALA A 291 -32.80 -9.47 14.33
C ALA A 291 -34.30 -9.24 14.11
N PHE A 292 -34.78 -9.43 12.87
CA PHE A 292 -36.15 -9.18 12.43
C PHE A 292 -36.74 -10.41 11.72
N PRO A 293 -36.96 -11.53 12.42
CA PRO A 293 -37.34 -12.81 11.79
C PRO A 293 -38.72 -12.81 11.14
N SER A 294 -39.60 -11.91 11.58
CA SER A 294 -40.96 -11.73 11.06
C SER A 294 -41.08 -10.69 9.96
N SER A 295 -40.02 -9.92 9.71
CA SER A 295 -40.00 -8.85 8.71
C SER A 295 -39.54 -9.38 7.35
N GLU A 296 -40.06 -8.78 6.28
CA GLU A 296 -39.59 -9.04 4.93
C GLU A 296 -38.24 -8.35 4.71
N CYS A 297 -37.17 -9.15 4.60
CA CYS A 297 -35.83 -8.67 4.30
C CYS A 297 -35.49 -9.03 2.86
N ARG A 298 -35.05 -8.04 2.08
CA ARG A 298 -34.71 -8.18 0.67
C ARG A 298 -33.32 -7.62 0.38
N VAL A 299 -32.73 -8.02 -0.74
CA VAL A 299 -31.46 -7.51 -1.26
C VAL A 299 -31.67 -7.04 -2.68
N CYS A 300 -31.18 -5.86 -3.01
CA CYS A 300 -31.28 -5.29 -4.34
C CYS A 300 -29.90 -5.26 -5.01
N PHE A 301 -29.79 -5.90 -6.18
CA PHE A 301 -28.69 -5.71 -7.12
C PHE A 301 -29.10 -4.67 -8.15
N LEU A 302 -28.40 -3.54 -8.14
CA LEU A 302 -28.56 -2.44 -9.09
C LEU A 302 -27.49 -2.54 -10.18
N THR A 303 -27.90 -2.74 -11.43
CA THR A 303 -26.99 -2.75 -12.58
C THR A 303 -27.70 -2.34 -13.87
N ASN A 304 -27.01 -2.38 -15.00
CA ASN A 304 -27.61 -2.24 -16.34
C ASN A 304 -26.79 -3.00 -17.39
N CYS A 305 -27.30 -3.08 -18.62
CA CYS A 305 -26.64 -3.79 -19.72
C CYS A 305 -25.23 -3.29 -20.08
N LYS A 306 -24.88 -2.07 -19.65
CA LYS A 306 -23.56 -1.46 -19.88
C LYS A 306 -22.64 -1.54 -18.67
N ARG A 307 -23.11 -2.05 -17.53
CA ARG A 307 -22.43 -2.00 -16.23
C ARG A 307 -21.92 -0.58 -15.91
N LYS A 308 -22.83 0.38 -16.01
CA LYS A 308 -22.57 1.81 -15.72
C LYS A 308 -23.80 2.41 -15.07
N VAL A 309 -23.96 2.21 -13.77
CA VAL A 309 -25.08 2.73 -12.99
C VAL A 309 -24.61 3.89 -12.12
N SER A 310 -25.27 5.03 -12.29
CA SER A 310 -25.02 6.24 -11.50
C SER A 310 -25.77 6.19 -10.17
N LEU A 311 -25.06 6.54 -9.10
CA LEU A 311 -25.61 6.77 -7.77
C LEU A 311 -25.04 8.07 -7.19
N TRP A 312 -25.83 8.69 -6.32
CA TRP A 312 -25.46 9.84 -5.51
C TRP A 312 -25.44 9.47 -4.04
N HIS A 313 -24.88 10.38 -3.23
CA HIS A 313 -24.73 10.21 -1.80
C HIS A 313 -23.96 8.94 -1.44
N GLN A 314 -22.96 8.56 -2.23
CA GLN A 314 -22.09 7.42 -1.95
C GLN A 314 -20.76 7.91 -1.34
N ARG A 315 -20.22 7.23 -0.33
CA ARG A 315 -18.96 7.60 0.33
C ARG A 315 -17.78 7.49 -0.63
N THR A 316 -17.85 6.56 -1.56
CA THR A 316 -16.86 6.35 -2.63
C THR A 316 -16.95 7.39 -3.76
N GLY A 317 -18.03 8.17 -3.83
CA GLY A 317 -18.28 9.14 -4.89
C GLY A 317 -17.60 10.50 -4.67
N ASP A 318 -17.61 11.34 -5.70
CA ASP A 318 -16.99 12.66 -5.64
C ASP A 318 -17.77 13.58 -4.69
N PRO A 319 -17.17 14.04 -3.57
CA PRO A 319 -17.85 14.88 -2.60
C PRO A 319 -18.25 16.26 -3.16
N ASN A 320 -17.59 16.75 -4.22
CA ASN A 320 -17.96 18.00 -4.88
C ASN A 320 -19.21 17.85 -5.76
N PHE A 321 -19.61 16.62 -6.05
CA PHE A 321 -20.78 16.28 -6.84
C PHE A 321 -21.74 15.39 -6.04
N GLU A 322 -21.96 15.75 -4.77
CA GLU A 322 -22.94 15.09 -3.88
C GLU A 322 -22.68 13.58 -3.72
N GLY A 323 -21.41 13.15 -3.72
CA GLY A 323 -21.05 11.74 -3.63
C GLY A 323 -21.44 10.96 -4.88
N PHE A 324 -21.36 11.58 -6.06
CA PHE A 324 -21.65 10.93 -7.35
C PHE A 324 -20.59 9.88 -7.69
N VAL A 325 -21.05 8.69 -8.10
CA VAL A 325 -20.22 7.59 -8.56
C VAL A 325 -20.92 6.81 -9.67
N VAL A 326 -20.13 6.20 -10.55
CA VAL A 326 -20.62 5.27 -11.58
C VAL A 326 -20.07 3.88 -11.26
N TRP A 327 -20.95 2.99 -10.85
CA TRP A 327 -20.64 1.60 -10.54
C TRP A 327 -20.86 0.69 -11.75
N ASP A 328 -20.18 -0.45 -11.75
CA ASP A 328 -20.52 -1.58 -12.62
C ASP A 328 -21.80 -2.27 -12.14
N TYR A 329 -21.92 -2.46 -10.84
CA TYR A 329 -23.15 -2.79 -10.12
C TYR A 329 -23.08 -2.27 -8.69
N HIS A 330 -24.22 -2.14 -8.02
CA HIS A 330 -24.29 -1.82 -6.60
C HIS A 330 -25.21 -2.79 -5.87
N VAL A 331 -24.97 -3.02 -4.58
CA VAL A 331 -25.77 -3.95 -3.76
C VAL A 331 -26.15 -3.28 -2.46
N PHE A 332 -27.43 -3.35 -2.09
CA PHE A 332 -27.94 -2.86 -0.81
C PHE A 332 -29.05 -3.76 -0.26
N ALA A 333 -29.25 -3.77 1.06
CA ALA A 333 -30.34 -4.52 1.70
C ALA A 333 -31.55 -3.62 1.95
N MET A 334 -32.72 -4.23 2.05
CA MET A 334 -34.02 -3.61 2.31
C MET A 334 -34.72 -4.38 3.43
N LEU A 335 -35.45 -3.68 4.30
CA LEU A 335 -36.24 -4.28 5.37
C LEU A 335 -37.58 -3.56 5.49
N HIS A 336 -38.67 -4.32 5.50
CA HIS A 336 -39.97 -3.81 5.89
C HIS A 336 -40.07 -3.70 7.41
N HIS A 337 -40.31 -2.50 7.94
CA HIS A 337 -40.53 -2.25 9.36
C HIS A 337 -41.92 -1.68 9.61
N ASP A 338 -42.71 -2.34 10.47
CA ASP A 338 -44.13 -2.04 10.72
C ASP A 338 -44.44 -0.55 10.98
N GLU A 339 -43.55 0.16 11.69
CA GLU A 339 -43.74 1.58 12.02
C GLU A 339 -43.04 2.56 11.06
N GLN A 340 -41.99 2.12 10.36
CA GLN A 340 -41.09 3.01 9.61
C GLN A 340 -41.18 2.79 8.09
N GLY A 341 -41.96 1.80 7.66
CA GLY A 341 -42.06 1.37 6.27
C GLY A 341 -40.77 0.71 5.79
N GLU A 342 -40.51 0.83 4.49
CA GLU A 342 -39.31 0.29 3.86
C GLU A 342 -38.04 1.06 4.23
N LEU A 343 -37.09 0.35 4.81
CA LEU A 343 -35.77 0.85 5.20
C LEU A 343 -34.68 0.32 4.28
N ILE A 344 -33.82 1.21 3.81
CA ILE A 344 -32.66 0.90 2.96
C ILE A 344 -31.39 0.89 3.80
N PHE A 345 -30.66 -0.22 3.69
CA PHE A 345 -29.36 -0.44 4.26
C PHE A 345 -28.32 -0.52 3.13
N ASP A 346 -27.93 0.66 2.66
CA ASP A 346 -26.81 0.81 1.74
C ASP A 346 -25.53 1.08 2.54
N LEU A 347 -24.58 0.14 2.46
CA LEU A 347 -23.32 0.21 3.19
C LEU A 347 -22.33 1.20 2.59
N ASP A 348 -22.62 1.81 1.44
CA ASP A 348 -21.81 2.91 0.90
C ASP A 348 -22.50 4.28 1.01
N THR A 349 -23.70 4.36 1.58
CA THR A 349 -24.42 5.64 1.64
C THR A 349 -23.81 6.66 2.62
N THR A 350 -23.93 7.93 2.26
CA THR A 350 -23.72 9.11 3.12
C THR A 350 -25.02 9.61 3.74
N LEU A 351 -26.17 9.05 3.36
CA LEU A 351 -27.47 9.30 4.00
C LEU A 351 -27.50 8.70 5.40
N GLN A 352 -28.61 8.94 6.13
CA GLN A 352 -28.84 8.24 7.39
C GLN A 352 -28.80 6.73 7.18
N PHE A 353 -28.23 5.98 8.12
CA PHE A 353 -28.14 4.51 8.02
C PHE A 353 -28.90 3.84 9.17
N PRO A 354 -29.94 3.03 8.89
CA PRO A 354 -30.65 2.96 7.60
C PRO A 354 -31.39 4.28 7.29
N CYS A 355 -31.77 4.49 6.03
CA CYS A 355 -32.67 5.59 5.62
C CYS A 355 -33.98 5.02 5.07
N SER A 356 -35.01 5.87 4.99
CA SER A 356 -36.27 5.47 4.34
C SER A 356 -36.06 5.23 2.85
N ALA A 357 -36.80 4.28 2.26
CA ALA A 357 -36.79 4.04 0.82
C ALA A 357 -37.11 5.31 0.01
N LYS A 358 -38.04 6.14 0.51
CA LYS A 358 -38.36 7.43 -0.08
C LYS A 358 -37.13 8.34 -0.17
N GLU A 359 -36.42 8.52 0.94
CA GLU A 359 -35.22 9.37 0.97
C GLU A 359 -34.11 8.81 0.06
N TYR A 360 -33.89 7.50 0.09
CA TYR A 360 -32.88 6.85 -0.73
C TYR A 360 -33.18 7.01 -2.23
N VAL A 361 -34.44 6.85 -2.64
CA VAL A 361 -34.88 7.08 -4.02
C VAL A 361 -34.67 8.53 -4.42
N GLU A 362 -35.14 9.48 -3.62
CA GLU A 362 -35.08 10.91 -3.95
C GLU A 362 -33.63 11.42 -4.04
N LYS A 363 -32.75 10.94 -3.16
CA LYS A 363 -31.38 11.48 -3.03
C LYS A 363 -30.33 10.63 -3.70
N ALA A 364 -30.30 9.31 -3.47
CA ALA A 364 -29.25 8.43 -3.99
C ALA A 364 -29.58 7.89 -5.39
N ILE A 365 -30.83 7.46 -5.63
CA ILE A 365 -31.25 7.00 -6.95
C ILE A 365 -31.47 8.20 -7.89
N ARG A 366 -32.17 9.26 -7.48
CA ARG A 366 -32.49 10.42 -8.36
C ARG A 366 -33.11 10.02 -9.70
N PRO A 367 -34.42 9.70 -9.73
CA PRO A 367 -35.12 9.33 -10.96
C PRO A 367 -35.02 10.36 -12.08
N ASP A 368 -34.96 11.65 -11.72
CA ASP A 368 -34.78 12.80 -12.61
C ASP A 368 -33.47 12.80 -13.41
N CYS A 369 -32.46 12.09 -12.91
CA CYS A 369 -31.15 11.97 -13.55
C CYS A 369 -30.99 10.71 -14.41
N GLU A 370 -32.05 9.90 -14.58
CA GLU A 370 -31.99 8.72 -15.43
C GLU A 370 -32.07 9.09 -16.92
N SER A 371 -31.18 8.52 -17.73
CA SER A 371 -31.23 8.66 -19.18
C SER A 371 -31.69 7.36 -19.84
N HIS A 372 -32.41 7.46 -20.97
CA HIS A 372 -32.81 6.29 -21.76
C HIS A 372 -31.64 5.40 -22.17
N HIS A 373 -30.43 5.94 -22.24
CA HIS A 373 -29.23 5.22 -22.67
C HIS A 373 -28.56 4.42 -21.54
N ASN A 374 -28.90 4.69 -20.28
CA ASN A 374 -28.35 4.06 -19.08
C ASN A 374 -29.46 3.73 -18.06
N ARG A 375 -30.61 3.21 -18.53
CA ARG A 375 -31.72 2.80 -17.65
C ARG A 375 -31.21 1.82 -16.60
N ARG A 376 -31.51 2.08 -15.33
CA ARG A 376 -31.14 1.23 -14.21
C ARG A 376 -32.14 0.11 -14.03
N LEU A 377 -31.62 -1.07 -13.72
CA LEU A 377 -32.40 -2.26 -13.43
C LEU A 377 -32.08 -2.73 -12.02
N PHE A 378 -33.13 -3.13 -11.33
CA PHE A 378 -33.11 -3.46 -9.91
C PHE A 378 -33.59 -4.89 -9.73
N ARG A 379 -32.67 -5.80 -9.46
CA ARG A 379 -33.00 -7.17 -9.10
C ARG A 379 -33.22 -7.24 -7.59
N VAL A 380 -34.46 -7.39 -7.17
CA VAL A 380 -34.86 -7.52 -5.77
C VAL A 380 -35.05 -8.99 -5.45
N VAL A 381 -34.39 -9.44 -4.37
CA VAL A 381 -34.35 -10.85 -3.98
C VAL A 381 -34.65 -11.00 -2.50
N ASP A 382 -35.38 -12.04 -2.13
CA ASP A 382 -35.53 -12.44 -0.73
C ASP A 382 -34.13 -12.66 -0.09
N ALA A 383 -33.90 -12.07 1.07
CA ALA A 383 -32.59 -12.11 1.72
C ALA A 383 -32.22 -13.52 2.20
N LYS A 384 -33.19 -14.38 2.56
CA LYS A 384 -32.91 -15.78 2.92
C LYS A 384 -32.43 -16.54 1.68
N LEU A 385 -33.06 -16.31 0.54
CA LEU A 385 -32.62 -16.86 -0.75
C LEU A 385 -31.22 -16.38 -1.12
N TYR A 386 -30.92 -15.09 -0.91
CA TYR A 386 -29.58 -14.53 -1.11
C TYR A 386 -28.54 -15.21 -0.21
N VAL A 387 -28.83 -15.31 1.09
CA VAL A 387 -27.93 -15.93 2.06
C VAL A 387 -27.67 -17.41 1.75
N GLU A 388 -28.69 -18.13 1.28
CA GLU A 388 -28.62 -19.55 0.95
C GLU A 388 -27.88 -19.82 -0.36
N LYS A 389 -28.15 -19.02 -1.41
CA LYS A 389 -27.73 -19.35 -2.78
C LYS A 389 -26.56 -18.53 -3.30
N PHE A 390 -26.25 -17.38 -2.71
CA PHE A 390 -25.14 -16.56 -3.18
C PHE A 390 -23.81 -17.31 -3.00
N ALA A 391 -23.01 -17.30 -4.06
CA ALA A 391 -21.67 -17.82 -4.05
C ALA A 391 -20.76 -16.86 -4.82
N SER A 392 -19.64 -16.51 -4.21
CA SER A 392 -18.59 -15.67 -4.76
C SER A 392 -17.25 -16.31 -4.42
N ASP A 393 -16.56 -16.79 -5.45
CA ASP A 393 -15.14 -17.18 -5.37
C ASP A 393 -14.24 -15.95 -5.50
N ARG A 394 -14.83 -14.74 -5.53
CA ARG A 394 -14.16 -13.44 -5.65
C ARG A 394 -13.44 -13.22 -6.98
N SER A 395 -13.65 -14.06 -7.99
CA SER A 395 -12.98 -13.94 -9.29
C SER A 395 -13.34 -12.66 -10.06
N HIS A 396 -14.51 -12.06 -9.82
CA HIS A 396 -14.89 -10.76 -10.41
C HIS A 396 -14.16 -9.57 -9.77
N MET A 397 -13.62 -9.73 -8.55
CA MET A 397 -12.77 -8.75 -7.90
C MET A 397 -11.35 -8.72 -8.49
N ILE A 398 -11.05 -9.61 -9.44
CA ILE A 398 -9.81 -9.67 -10.19
C ILE A 398 -9.98 -8.83 -11.46
N SER A 399 -9.54 -7.58 -11.43
CA SER A 399 -9.38 -6.77 -12.65
C SER A 399 -7.90 -6.69 -13.02
N PRO A 400 -7.53 -6.60 -14.32
CA PRO A 400 -6.16 -6.32 -14.75
C PRO A 400 -5.60 -4.98 -14.24
N GLU A 401 -6.44 -4.14 -13.63
CA GLU A 401 -6.16 -2.74 -13.30
C GLU A 401 -6.14 -2.46 -11.79
N THR A 402 -6.55 -3.42 -10.94
CA THR A 402 -6.58 -3.27 -9.48
C THR A 402 -6.29 -4.61 -8.78
N TYR A 403 -5.18 -4.67 -8.04
CA TYR A 403 -4.79 -5.80 -7.20
C TYR A 403 -5.15 -5.53 -5.73
N SER A 404 -5.77 -6.49 -5.05
CA SER A 404 -6.68 -6.19 -3.95
C SER A 404 -6.69 -7.24 -2.83
N HIS A 405 -6.89 -6.85 -1.56
CA HIS A 405 -6.91 -7.73 -0.37
C HIS A 405 -8.31 -8.29 -0.04
N PRO A 406 -8.45 -9.55 0.39
CA PRO A 406 -9.76 -10.14 0.63
C PRO A 406 -10.41 -9.56 1.89
N PRO A 407 -11.75 -9.51 1.94
CA PRO A 407 -12.44 -9.40 3.22
C PRO A 407 -11.95 -10.46 4.22
N PRO A 408 -11.93 -10.17 5.54
CA PRO A 408 -11.32 -11.04 6.55
C PRO A 408 -12.10 -12.35 6.82
N TRP A 409 -13.27 -12.53 6.21
CA TRP A 409 -14.06 -13.76 6.29
C TRP A 409 -13.78 -14.72 5.12
N PRO A 410 -14.05 -16.03 5.30
CA PRO A 410 -13.95 -17.01 4.23
C PRO A 410 -14.79 -16.62 3.01
N ILE A 411 -14.38 -17.09 1.83
CA ILE A 411 -15.20 -16.95 0.62
C ILE A 411 -16.60 -17.52 0.85
N ILE A 412 -17.60 -16.86 0.28
CA ILE A 412 -18.98 -17.33 0.37
C ILE A 412 -19.19 -18.33 -0.75
N VAL A 413 -19.30 -19.62 -0.41
CA VAL A 413 -19.56 -20.69 -1.39
C VAL A 413 -20.71 -21.56 -0.90
N THR A 414 -21.46 -22.13 -1.83
CA THR A 414 -22.47 -23.14 -1.51
C THR A 414 -21.94 -24.54 -1.79
N HIS A 415 -22.64 -25.57 -1.32
CA HIS A 415 -22.25 -26.98 -1.52
C HIS A 415 -22.20 -27.37 -3.01
N THR A 416 -22.87 -26.60 -3.89
CA THR A 416 -23.01 -26.91 -5.31
C THR A 416 -22.43 -25.84 -6.24
N CYS A 417 -21.96 -24.70 -5.71
CA CYS A 417 -21.51 -23.58 -6.53
C CYS A 417 -20.41 -22.76 -5.83
N GLN A 418 -19.31 -22.53 -6.56
CA GLN A 418 -18.20 -21.68 -6.09
C GLN A 418 -18.41 -20.20 -6.44
N ASN A 419 -19.00 -19.92 -7.61
CA ASN A 419 -19.30 -18.55 -8.04
C ASN A 419 -20.55 -18.49 -8.89
N ASN A 420 -21.44 -17.57 -8.54
CA ASN A 420 -22.62 -17.27 -9.33
C ASN A 420 -22.95 -15.77 -9.43
N LEU A 421 -22.04 -14.85 -9.05
CA LEU A 421 -22.29 -13.41 -9.09
C LEU A 421 -22.84 -12.94 -10.44
N SER A 422 -22.27 -13.44 -11.55
CA SER A 422 -22.72 -13.06 -12.90
C SER A 422 -24.20 -13.30 -13.14
N LYS A 423 -24.80 -14.31 -12.51
CA LYS A 423 -26.23 -14.63 -12.61
C LYS A 423 -27.10 -13.65 -11.82
N TRP A 424 -26.60 -13.13 -10.69
CA TRP A 424 -27.27 -12.05 -9.95
C TRP A 424 -27.23 -10.73 -10.70
N LEU A 425 -26.23 -10.53 -11.57
CA LEU A 425 -26.08 -9.33 -12.39
C LEU A 425 -26.72 -9.43 -13.78
N GLU A 426 -27.19 -10.60 -14.18
CA GLU A 426 -27.85 -10.80 -15.46
C GLU A 426 -29.21 -10.10 -15.45
N VAL A 427 -29.44 -9.13 -16.32
CA VAL A 427 -30.68 -8.34 -16.36
C VAL A 427 -31.11 -8.08 -17.81
N ALA A 428 -32.40 -8.28 -18.11
CA ALA A 428 -32.99 -8.07 -19.44
C ALA A 428 -33.91 -6.85 -19.46
N VAL A 429 -33.63 -5.87 -20.33
CA VAL A 429 -34.32 -4.57 -20.39
C VAL A 429 -35.72 -4.67 -21.01
N ASP A 430 -35.94 -5.63 -21.92
CA ASP A 430 -37.16 -5.77 -22.73
C ASP A 430 -38.31 -6.49 -22.02
N ARG A 431 -38.11 -6.91 -20.75
CA ARG A 431 -39.05 -7.78 -20.03
C ARG A 431 -39.33 -7.34 -18.59
N CYS A 432 -39.21 -6.07 -18.22
CA CYS A 432 -39.50 -5.63 -16.85
C CYS A 432 -41.01 -5.40 -16.62
N PRO A 433 -41.59 -5.87 -15.50
CA PRO A 433 -40.97 -6.75 -14.49
C PRO A 433 -40.94 -8.22 -14.96
N HIS A 434 -39.89 -8.96 -14.60
CA HIS A 434 -39.83 -10.42 -14.76
C HIS A 434 -39.15 -11.09 -13.58
N THR A 435 -39.52 -12.34 -13.33
CA THR A 435 -38.98 -13.15 -12.24
C THR A 435 -38.20 -14.34 -12.79
N ASP A 436 -37.05 -14.63 -12.19
CA ASP A 436 -36.26 -15.82 -12.44
C ASP A 436 -35.83 -16.50 -11.12
N SER A 437 -34.91 -17.47 -11.19
CA SER A 437 -34.43 -18.21 -10.01
C SER A 437 -33.63 -17.36 -9.00
N TYR A 438 -33.31 -16.11 -9.34
CA TYR A 438 -32.52 -15.14 -8.60
C TYR A 438 -33.34 -13.88 -8.25
N GLY A 439 -34.67 -13.97 -8.22
CA GLY A 439 -35.55 -12.87 -7.80
C GLY A 439 -36.26 -12.17 -8.95
N CYS A 440 -36.83 -10.99 -8.67
CA CYS A 440 -37.58 -10.20 -9.63
C CYS A 440 -36.76 -8.99 -10.09
N VAL A 441 -36.72 -8.74 -11.39
CA VAL A 441 -36.02 -7.61 -12.00
C VAL A 441 -37.03 -6.54 -12.38
N PHE A 442 -36.84 -5.35 -11.81
CA PHE A 442 -37.66 -4.17 -12.02
C PHE A 442 -36.89 -3.10 -12.80
N ASP A 443 -37.60 -2.31 -13.59
CA ASP A 443 -37.11 -0.97 -13.94
C ASP A 443 -37.48 0.01 -12.82
N LEU A 444 -37.05 1.26 -12.96
CA LEU A 444 -37.26 2.25 -11.91
C LEU A 444 -38.74 2.48 -11.60
N GLU A 445 -39.60 2.57 -12.62
CA GLU A 445 -41.04 2.79 -12.44
C GLU A 445 -41.67 1.67 -11.61
N HIS A 446 -41.38 0.41 -11.95
CA HIS A 446 -41.92 -0.73 -11.21
C HIS A 446 -41.32 -0.86 -9.81
N LEU A 447 -40.03 -0.53 -9.62
CA LEU A 447 -39.42 -0.55 -8.29
C LEU A 447 -40.11 0.46 -7.36
N LEU A 448 -40.50 1.63 -7.85
CA LEU A 448 -41.18 2.63 -7.02
C LEU A 448 -42.51 2.12 -6.47
N PHE A 449 -43.22 1.28 -7.19
CA PHE A 449 -44.42 0.60 -6.67
C PHE A 449 -44.05 -0.40 -5.57
N VAL A 450 -42.97 -1.17 -5.73
CA VAL A 450 -42.49 -2.13 -4.72
C VAL A 450 -42.04 -1.46 -3.42
N LEU A 451 -41.57 -0.21 -3.48
CA LEU A 451 -41.10 0.56 -2.33
C LEU A 451 -42.19 1.40 -1.66
N GLN A 452 -43.40 1.44 -2.24
CA GLN A 452 -44.56 2.18 -1.72
C GLN A 452 -45.56 1.30 -0.96
N ASP A 453 -45.53 -0.01 -1.20
CA ASP A 453 -46.18 -1.04 -0.38
C ASP A 453 -45.31 -1.41 0.82
#